data_AF-A0A7R9FKV8-F1
#
_entry.id   AF-A0A7R9FKV8-F1
#
_cell.length_a   1.000
_cell.length_b   1.000
_cell.length_c   1.000
_cell.angle_alpha   90.00
_cell.angle_beta   90.00
_cell.angle_gamma   90.00
#
_symmetry.space_group_name_H-M   'P 1'
#
loop_
_entity.id
_entity.type
_entity.pdbx_description
1 polymer ?
#
loop_
_entity_poly.entity_id
_entity_poly.type
_entity_poly.pdbx_seq_one_letter_code
_entity_poly.pdbx_strand_id
1 'polypeptide(L)'
;MGNADTKLNFRKAVVQLTSKTQPINASDDSFWDQFWAENVTNIQDVFTLVPAVEIRALREEAPSNLATLCYKAVEKMVKAVDNSCRTHHEQQTVLNCIRLLTRLLPYIFEDPDWRGFFWSSLPGQSQEDEEEQSMPLAQSLINAICDLLFCPDFTVVSNRKSGPDKAEDLQCIDSCEYIWESGVGFAHSPPRYPLFDTNRTELLKLLLTCFSETMYQPPVDLHNAPNRWIQFFTCPENRHALPLFTSLLNTVCAYDPVGLGVPYNHIIFSDTLEPLVDTAMQILIVTLDHDTNNLFINYLSRIHRDEDFFFVLHGFTRLLNNPLIQTYLPNSTKKVQFHQELLVFFWKMCDYNKKFLYYVLKSSDVLEILVPILYHLNDSRADQSRVGLMHIGVFILLLLSGERNFGVRLNKPYTATIPMDIPVFTGTHADLLITVFHKIITTGHQRLQPLFDCLLTILVNVSPYLKTLSMVASTKLLHLLEAFSTPWFLFSSPTNHHLVFFLLEIFNNIIQYQFDGNSNLVYTIIRKRQVFHSLANLPSDYGTITKSLTKQSRRHLPSTTVAENAPETPSMEGSRPALPAEPGTLKATLPDTPECARDGALGAHLRLGSLLEEQTPSADYHEAIA
;
A
#
# COMPACT_ATOMS: atom_id res chain seq x y z
N MET A 1 -7.54 42.55 13.62
CA MET A 1 -7.95 42.21 15.01
C MET A 1 -8.95 41.04 15.09
N GLY A 2 -9.55 40.54 14.00
CA GLY A 2 -10.64 39.54 14.07
C GLY A 2 -10.27 38.05 14.27
N ASN A 3 -9.04 37.60 13.98
CA ASN A 3 -8.73 36.15 14.01
C ASN A 3 -8.58 35.55 15.41
N ALA A 4 -8.14 36.34 16.40
CA ALA A 4 -7.94 35.85 17.77
C ALA A 4 -9.27 35.65 18.50
N ASP A 5 -10.21 36.58 18.34
CA ASP A 5 -11.51 36.54 19.00
C ASP A 5 -12.39 35.38 18.51
N THR A 6 -12.33 35.04 17.22
CA THR A 6 -13.08 33.91 16.65
C THR A 6 -12.51 32.55 17.07
N LYS A 7 -11.19 32.39 17.12
CA LYS A 7 -10.57 31.15 17.65
C LYS A 7 -10.91 30.96 19.13
N LEU A 8 -10.96 32.06 19.88
CA LEU A 8 -11.42 32.07 21.27
C LEU A 8 -12.90 31.68 21.39
N ASN A 9 -13.77 32.18 20.51
CA ASN A 9 -15.19 31.82 20.51
C ASN A 9 -15.40 30.34 20.17
N PHE A 10 -14.73 29.83 19.13
CA PHE A 10 -14.72 28.40 18.81
C PHE A 10 -14.28 27.58 20.02
N ARG A 11 -13.17 27.96 20.68
CA ARG A 11 -12.67 27.26 21.87
C ARG A 11 -13.68 27.30 23.02
N LYS A 12 -14.33 28.44 23.26
CA LYS A 12 -15.39 28.57 24.28
C LYS A 12 -16.58 27.67 23.95
N ALA A 13 -16.97 27.57 22.69
CA ALA A 13 -18.04 26.68 22.25
C ALA A 13 -17.70 25.20 22.51
N VAL A 14 -16.45 24.79 22.22
CA VAL A 14 -15.95 23.43 22.55
C VAL A 14 -16.03 23.14 24.04
N VAL A 15 -15.57 24.06 24.91
CA VAL A 15 -15.67 23.89 26.37
C VAL A 15 -17.14 23.81 26.81
N GLN A 16 -18.01 24.60 26.19
CA GLN A 16 -19.44 24.57 26.49
C GLN A 16 -20.11 23.24 26.14
N LEU A 17 -19.68 22.54 25.08
CA LEU A 17 -20.20 21.21 24.73
C LEU A 17 -20.01 20.20 25.86
N THR A 18 -18.84 20.22 26.52
CA THR A 18 -18.48 19.27 27.57
C THR A 18 -18.99 19.70 28.95
N SER A 19 -19.01 21.02 29.23
CA SER A 19 -19.34 21.55 30.57
C SER A 19 -20.84 21.56 30.90
N LYS A 20 -21.72 21.56 29.90
CA LYS A 20 -23.17 21.64 30.11
C LYS A 20 -23.74 20.23 30.35
N THR A 21 -24.27 20.02 31.55
CA THR A 21 -24.95 18.77 31.94
C THR A 21 -26.32 18.58 31.27
N GLN A 22 -26.90 19.64 30.70
CA GLN A 22 -28.12 19.55 29.88
C GLN A 22 -27.78 19.65 28.39
N PRO A 23 -28.51 18.90 27.53
CA PRO A 23 -28.34 18.99 26.08
C PRO A 23 -28.52 20.43 25.57
N ILE A 24 -27.61 20.88 24.73
CA ILE A 24 -27.74 22.17 24.06
C ILE A 24 -28.85 22.06 23.01
N ASN A 25 -29.74 23.05 22.95
CA ASN A 25 -30.85 23.03 22.02
C ASN A 25 -30.34 22.99 20.56
N ALA A 26 -30.82 22.02 19.78
CA ALA A 26 -30.46 21.87 18.36
C ALA A 26 -30.89 23.07 17.50
N SER A 27 -31.85 23.88 17.95
CA SER A 27 -32.31 25.10 17.26
C SER A 27 -31.53 26.36 17.64
N ASP A 28 -30.53 26.28 18.53
CA ASP A 28 -29.68 27.43 18.88
C ASP A 28 -28.60 27.66 17.82
N ASP A 29 -29.01 28.16 16.65
CA ASP A 29 -28.10 28.41 15.52
C ASP A 29 -26.96 29.37 15.91
N SER A 30 -27.20 30.30 16.84
CA SER A 30 -26.18 31.23 17.33
C SER A 30 -25.03 30.54 18.06
N PHE A 31 -25.32 29.43 18.73
CA PHE A 31 -24.31 28.58 19.35
C PHE A 31 -23.60 27.73 18.29
N TRP A 32 -24.36 27.01 17.47
CA TRP A 32 -23.82 26.05 16.52
C TRP A 32 -22.99 26.71 15.40
N ASP A 33 -23.34 27.91 14.97
CA ASP A 33 -22.59 28.66 13.94
C ASP A 33 -21.16 29.04 14.35
N GLN A 34 -20.82 28.92 15.64
CA GLN A 34 -19.45 29.14 16.12
C GLN A 34 -18.47 28.04 15.64
N PHE A 35 -18.96 26.83 15.29
CA PHE A 35 -18.10 25.71 14.87
C PHE A 35 -17.69 25.77 13.40
N TRP A 36 -18.40 26.53 12.58
CA TRP A 36 -18.11 26.66 11.14
C TRP A 36 -17.57 28.05 10.76
N ALA A 37 -17.20 28.86 11.76
CA ALA A 37 -16.73 30.23 11.58
C ALA A 37 -15.52 30.37 10.64
N GLU A 38 -15.45 31.51 9.93
CA GLU A 38 -14.54 31.76 8.80
C GLU A 38 -13.02 31.65 9.10
N ASN A 39 -12.63 31.66 10.38
CA ASN A 39 -11.22 31.85 10.79
C ASN A 39 -10.49 30.56 11.21
N VAL A 40 -11.15 29.40 11.13
CA VAL A 40 -10.46 28.09 11.18
C VAL A 40 -10.01 27.77 9.75
N THR A 41 -8.78 28.11 9.40
CA THR A 41 -8.34 28.04 8.00
C THR A 41 -7.66 26.73 7.63
N ASN A 42 -7.32 25.88 8.61
CA ASN A 42 -6.67 24.60 8.37
C ASN A 42 -7.05 23.55 9.44
N ILE A 43 -6.76 22.29 9.15
CA ILE A 43 -7.06 21.16 10.05
C ILE A 43 -6.26 21.17 11.35
N GLN A 44 -5.04 21.71 11.37
CA GLN A 44 -4.19 21.74 12.57
C GLN A 44 -4.77 22.67 13.64
N ASP A 45 -5.41 23.76 13.23
CA ASP A 45 -6.16 24.64 14.13
C ASP A 45 -7.29 23.86 14.82
N VAL A 46 -8.06 23.04 14.08
CA VAL A 46 -9.12 22.19 14.68
C VAL A 46 -8.53 21.20 15.66
N PHE A 47 -7.44 20.53 15.30
CA PHE A 47 -6.82 19.50 16.15
C PHE A 47 -6.26 20.09 17.44
N THR A 48 -5.78 21.34 17.39
CA THR A 48 -5.31 22.10 18.55
C THR A 48 -6.48 22.60 19.42
N LEU A 49 -7.56 23.08 18.80
CA LEU A 49 -8.71 23.65 19.50
C LEU A 49 -9.68 22.60 20.04
N VAL A 50 -9.65 21.37 19.51
CA VAL A 50 -10.45 20.20 19.93
C VAL A 50 -9.52 19.04 20.33
N PRO A 51 -9.02 19.03 21.58
CA PRO A 51 -8.12 17.98 22.09
C PRO A 51 -8.81 16.62 22.21
N ALA A 52 -8.04 15.54 22.04
CA ALA A 52 -8.54 14.16 22.08
C ALA A 52 -9.27 13.82 23.39
N VAL A 53 -8.72 14.29 24.52
CA VAL A 53 -9.27 14.08 25.86
C VAL A 53 -10.67 14.70 25.98
N GLU A 54 -10.90 15.86 25.37
CA GLU A 54 -12.19 16.54 25.42
C GLU A 54 -13.23 15.88 24.53
N ILE A 55 -12.83 15.28 23.40
CA ILE A 55 -13.73 14.51 22.54
C ILE A 55 -14.21 13.25 23.28
N ARG A 56 -13.31 12.55 23.97
CA ARG A 56 -13.68 11.39 24.81
C ARG A 56 -14.58 11.78 25.97
N ALA A 57 -14.25 12.87 26.67
CA ALA A 57 -15.11 13.41 27.73
C ALA A 57 -16.49 13.81 27.18
N LEU A 58 -16.54 14.46 26.00
CA LEU A 58 -17.79 14.81 25.33
C LEU A 58 -18.61 13.55 24.95
N ARG A 59 -17.96 12.49 24.47
CA ARG A 59 -18.60 11.21 24.16
C ARG A 59 -19.20 10.53 25.40
N GLU A 60 -18.49 10.57 26.52
CA GLU A 60 -18.85 9.87 27.76
C GLU A 60 -19.82 10.67 28.64
N GLU A 61 -19.59 11.98 28.80
CA GLU A 61 -20.31 12.84 29.74
C GLU A 61 -21.49 13.59 29.07
N ALA A 62 -21.41 13.86 27.76
CA ALA A 62 -22.43 14.61 27.02
C ALA A 62 -22.70 14.05 25.60
N PRO A 63 -23.06 12.75 25.46
CA PRO A 63 -23.23 12.08 24.17
C PRO A 63 -24.28 12.74 23.26
N SER A 64 -25.34 13.33 23.81
CA SER A 64 -26.36 14.06 23.03
C SER A 64 -25.81 15.30 22.32
N ASN A 65 -24.86 16.00 22.96
CA ASN A 65 -24.21 17.17 22.38
C ASN A 65 -23.28 16.75 21.25
N LEU A 66 -22.54 15.64 21.41
CA LEU A 66 -21.72 15.07 20.35
C LEU A 66 -22.56 14.65 19.14
N ALA A 67 -23.66 13.94 19.39
CA ALA A 67 -24.57 13.50 18.35
C ALA A 67 -25.15 14.70 17.57
N THR A 68 -25.56 15.75 18.28
CA THR A 68 -26.10 16.97 17.66
C THR A 68 -25.03 17.74 16.87
N LEU A 69 -23.79 17.79 17.36
CA LEU A 69 -22.66 18.38 16.63
C LEU A 69 -22.40 17.66 15.30
N CYS A 70 -22.36 16.32 15.32
CA CYS A 70 -22.21 15.51 14.11
C CYS A 70 -23.38 15.72 13.14
N TYR A 71 -24.61 15.68 13.65
CA TYR A 71 -25.81 15.94 12.84
C TYR A 71 -25.75 17.31 12.17
N LYS A 72 -25.44 18.36 12.92
CA LYS A 72 -25.33 19.74 12.41
C LYS A 72 -24.25 19.90 11.35
N ALA A 73 -23.10 19.25 11.53
CA ALA A 73 -22.02 19.28 10.55
C ALA A 73 -22.46 18.63 9.22
N VAL A 74 -23.13 17.47 9.27
CA VAL A 74 -23.67 16.82 8.06
C VAL A 74 -24.81 17.64 7.45
N GLU A 75 -25.71 18.18 8.26
CA GLU A 75 -26.81 19.06 7.83
C GLU A 75 -26.28 20.27 7.04
N LYS A 76 -25.21 20.91 7.50
CA LYS A 76 -24.58 22.04 6.81
C LYS A 76 -23.95 21.63 5.48
N MET A 77 -23.34 20.43 5.40
CA MET A 77 -22.81 19.90 4.13
C MET A 77 -23.92 19.62 3.12
N VAL A 78 -25.02 18.99 3.56
CA VAL A 78 -26.20 18.74 2.70
C VAL A 78 -26.81 20.06 2.21
N LYS A 79 -27.00 21.04 3.09
CA LYS A 79 -27.50 22.38 2.70
C LYS A 79 -26.58 23.07 1.69
N ALA A 80 -25.26 22.90 1.82
CA ALA A 80 -24.32 23.45 0.85
C ALA A 80 -24.46 22.76 -0.52
N VAL A 81 -24.78 21.47 -0.55
CA VAL A 81 -25.10 20.75 -1.80
C VAL A 81 -26.38 21.30 -2.44
N ASP A 82 -27.44 21.48 -1.65
CA ASP A 82 -28.71 22.04 -2.15
C ASP A 82 -28.53 23.46 -2.73
N ASN A 83 -27.61 24.23 -2.16
CA ASN A 83 -27.26 25.56 -2.63
C ASN A 83 -26.15 25.58 -3.70
N SER A 84 -25.67 24.43 -4.19
CA SER A 84 -24.55 24.30 -5.13
C SER A 84 -23.22 24.93 -4.65
N CYS A 85 -23.01 25.05 -3.34
CA CYS A 85 -21.77 25.56 -2.70
C CYS A 85 -21.21 26.85 -3.35
N ARG A 86 -22.11 27.79 -3.69
CA ARG A 86 -21.83 28.92 -4.60
C ARG A 86 -21.00 30.01 -3.96
N THR A 87 -21.15 30.20 -2.66
CA THR A 87 -20.51 31.32 -1.96
C THR A 87 -19.24 30.88 -1.25
N HIS A 88 -18.25 31.77 -1.16
CA HIS A 88 -17.04 31.52 -0.37
C HIS A 88 -17.37 31.18 1.10
N HIS A 89 -18.43 31.75 1.65
CA HIS A 89 -18.89 31.45 3.01
C HIS A 89 -19.40 30.01 3.15
N GLU A 90 -20.17 29.50 2.18
CA GLU A 90 -20.60 28.10 2.15
C GLU A 90 -19.42 27.16 1.97
N GLN A 91 -18.49 27.48 1.05
CA GLN A 91 -17.27 26.69 0.84
C GLN A 91 -16.44 26.57 2.12
N GLN A 92 -16.25 27.68 2.84
CA GLN A 92 -15.53 27.69 4.11
C GLN A 92 -16.28 26.92 5.21
N THR A 93 -17.61 27.04 5.25
CA THR A 93 -18.48 26.29 6.16
C THR A 93 -18.32 24.77 5.94
N VAL A 94 -18.36 24.34 4.68
CA VAL A 94 -18.17 22.94 4.29
C VAL A 94 -16.79 22.44 4.73
N LEU A 95 -15.71 23.17 4.41
CA LEU A 95 -14.36 22.79 4.81
C LEU A 95 -14.21 22.68 6.33
N ASN A 96 -14.84 23.57 7.10
CA ASN A 96 -14.82 23.49 8.56
C ASN A 96 -15.60 22.28 9.10
N CYS A 97 -16.76 21.96 8.51
CA CYS A 97 -17.51 20.75 8.85
C CYS A 97 -16.67 19.49 8.56
N ILE A 98 -15.99 19.45 7.42
CA ILE A 98 -15.11 18.35 7.02
C ILE A 98 -14.01 18.15 8.05
N ARG A 99 -13.26 19.22 8.39
CA ARG A 99 -12.15 19.15 9.36
C ARG A 99 -12.61 18.72 10.74
N LEU A 100 -13.79 19.19 11.17
CA LEU A 100 -14.37 18.82 12.45
C LEU A 100 -14.77 17.34 12.46
N LEU A 101 -15.47 16.86 11.44
CA LEU A 101 -15.86 15.45 11.33
C LEU A 101 -14.63 14.52 11.23
N THR A 102 -13.62 14.89 10.45
CA THR A 102 -12.33 14.18 10.39
C THR A 102 -11.67 14.07 11.76
N ARG A 103 -11.83 15.10 12.61
CA ARG A 103 -11.31 15.09 13.98
C ARG A 103 -12.14 14.22 14.92
N LEU A 104 -13.47 14.20 14.79
CA LEU A 104 -14.38 13.55 15.73
C LEU A 104 -14.53 12.04 15.48
N LEU A 105 -14.68 11.62 14.22
CA LEU A 105 -15.03 10.24 13.83
C LEU A 105 -14.13 9.15 14.45
N PRO A 106 -12.78 9.28 14.46
CA PRO A 106 -11.90 8.32 15.11
C PRO A 106 -12.29 8.01 16.57
N TYR A 107 -12.64 9.04 17.33
CA TYR A 107 -13.02 8.89 18.74
C TYR A 107 -14.45 8.39 18.91
N ILE A 108 -15.31 8.56 17.91
CA ILE A 108 -16.62 7.91 17.90
C ILE A 108 -16.45 6.40 17.69
N PHE A 109 -15.58 5.99 16.77
CA PHE A 109 -15.33 4.57 16.47
C PHE A 109 -14.63 3.81 17.59
N GLU A 110 -13.90 4.49 18.48
CA GLU A 110 -13.31 3.89 19.70
C GLU A 110 -14.36 3.25 20.63
N ASP A 111 -15.62 3.67 20.57
CA ASP A 111 -16.70 3.19 21.44
C ASP A 111 -17.73 2.33 20.67
N PRO A 112 -17.86 1.03 21.01
CA PRO A 112 -18.82 0.14 20.38
C PRO A 112 -20.28 0.61 20.41
N ASP A 113 -20.69 1.37 21.43
CA ASP A 113 -22.07 1.86 21.59
C ASP A 113 -22.46 2.85 20.48
N TRP A 114 -21.46 3.46 19.84
CA TRP A 114 -21.65 4.43 18.76
C TRP A 114 -21.70 3.82 17.35
N ARG A 115 -21.43 2.52 17.18
CA ARG A 115 -21.38 1.85 15.85
C ARG A 115 -22.68 2.02 15.04
N GLY A 116 -23.82 2.03 15.73
CA GLY A 116 -25.13 2.20 15.11
C GLY A 116 -25.46 3.65 14.75
N PHE A 117 -24.83 4.65 15.38
CA PHE A 117 -25.26 6.04 15.37
C PHE A 117 -25.42 6.62 13.95
N PHE A 118 -24.39 6.48 13.11
CA PHE A 118 -24.44 7.00 11.75
C PHE A 118 -25.36 6.20 10.82
N TRP A 119 -25.67 4.95 11.18
CA TRP A 119 -26.43 4.03 10.36
C TRP A 119 -27.88 3.84 10.81
N SER A 120 -28.28 4.47 11.91
CA SER A 120 -29.65 4.50 12.42
C SER A 120 -30.43 5.67 11.83
N SER A 121 -31.73 5.46 11.64
CA SER A 121 -32.72 6.51 11.38
C SER A 121 -32.70 7.57 12.48
N LEU A 122 -32.78 8.85 12.10
CA LEU A 122 -32.77 9.95 13.05
C LEU A 122 -34.08 9.99 13.86
N PRO A 123 -34.04 10.09 15.20
CA PRO A 123 -35.24 10.26 16.00
C PRO A 123 -35.80 11.67 15.81
N GLY A 124 -36.93 11.81 15.12
CA GLY A 124 -37.61 13.11 15.00
C GLY A 124 -38.47 13.37 13.76
N GLN A 125 -38.53 12.46 12.78
CA GLN A 125 -39.59 12.53 11.76
C GLN A 125 -40.88 11.98 12.37
N SER A 126 -41.87 12.85 12.51
CA SER A 126 -43.20 12.55 13.02
C SER A 126 -43.81 11.33 12.32
N GLN A 127 -44.51 10.49 13.10
CA GLN A 127 -45.19 9.26 12.69
C GLN A 127 -46.34 9.46 11.67
N GLU A 128 -46.37 10.56 10.93
CA GLU A 128 -47.42 10.87 9.94
C GLU A 128 -46.96 10.66 8.49
N ASP A 129 -45.65 10.52 8.22
CA ASP A 129 -45.11 10.21 6.88
C ASP A 129 -44.42 8.83 6.88
N GLU A 130 -45.19 7.75 7.05
CA GLU A 130 -44.69 6.36 7.11
C GLU A 130 -44.18 5.78 5.76
N GLU A 131 -44.05 6.58 4.69
CA GLU A 131 -43.64 6.07 3.37
C GLU A 131 -42.21 6.45 2.93
N GLU A 132 -41.55 7.45 3.55
CA GLU A 132 -40.14 7.75 3.27
C GLU A 132 -39.24 7.16 4.35
N GLN A 133 -38.56 6.04 4.05
CA GLN A 133 -37.49 5.51 4.90
C GLN A 133 -36.47 6.61 5.17
N SER A 134 -36.42 7.14 6.40
CA SER A 134 -35.50 8.22 6.77
C SER A 134 -34.05 7.82 6.44
N MET A 135 -33.39 8.57 5.56
CA MET A 135 -32.02 8.29 5.15
C MET A 135 -31.05 8.31 6.36
N PRO A 136 -30.24 7.26 6.58
CA PRO A 136 -29.21 7.26 7.62
C PRO A 136 -28.18 8.38 7.42
N LEU A 137 -27.68 8.93 8.54
CA LEU A 137 -26.70 10.03 8.54
C LEU A 137 -25.42 9.71 7.74
N ALA A 138 -24.97 8.44 7.77
CA ALA A 138 -23.84 7.95 6.99
C ALA A 138 -24.05 8.11 5.48
N GLN A 139 -25.26 7.78 5.00
CA GLN A 139 -25.59 7.87 3.58
C GLN A 139 -25.68 9.33 3.14
N SER A 140 -26.32 10.19 3.95
CA SER A 140 -26.37 11.63 3.68
C SER A 140 -24.97 12.24 3.63
N LEU A 141 -24.07 11.84 4.54
CA LEU A 141 -22.68 12.29 4.55
C LEU A 141 -21.92 11.82 3.30
N ILE A 142 -21.99 10.53 2.96
CA ILE A 142 -21.30 10.00 1.75
C ILE A 142 -21.83 10.69 0.49
N ASN A 143 -23.15 10.84 0.35
CA ASN A 143 -23.75 11.50 -0.81
C ASN A 143 -23.31 12.96 -0.90
N ALA A 144 -23.34 13.70 0.22
CA ALA A 144 -22.88 15.08 0.23
C ALA A 144 -21.39 15.20 -0.16
N ILE A 145 -20.53 14.30 0.33
CA ILE A 145 -19.11 14.26 -0.07
C ILE A 145 -18.98 14.01 -1.58
N CYS A 146 -19.69 13.01 -2.11
CA CYS A 146 -19.65 12.67 -3.53
C CYS A 146 -20.14 13.82 -4.43
N ASP A 147 -21.23 14.49 -4.05
CA ASP A 147 -21.76 15.65 -4.77
C ASP A 147 -20.76 16.82 -4.74
N LEU A 148 -20.17 17.10 -3.57
CA LEU A 148 -19.18 18.15 -3.40
C LEU A 148 -17.87 17.88 -4.14
N LEU A 149 -17.51 16.62 -4.39
CA LEU A 149 -16.32 16.22 -5.16
C LEU A 149 -16.43 16.53 -6.66
N PHE A 150 -17.64 16.77 -7.17
CA PHE A 150 -17.90 17.25 -8.55
C PHE A 150 -18.65 18.58 -8.58
N CYS A 151 -18.56 19.37 -7.51
CA CYS A 151 -19.23 20.65 -7.44
C CYS A 151 -18.47 21.72 -8.26
N PRO A 152 -19.10 22.31 -9.30
CA PRO A 152 -18.49 23.38 -10.07
C PRO A 152 -18.06 24.55 -9.19
N ASP A 153 -16.94 25.17 -9.53
CA ASP A 153 -16.32 26.32 -8.84
C ASP A 153 -15.89 26.06 -7.37
N PHE A 154 -16.06 24.84 -6.89
CA PHE A 154 -15.55 24.38 -5.59
C PHE A 154 -14.48 23.29 -5.73
N THR A 155 -14.74 22.27 -6.54
CA THR A 155 -13.83 21.15 -6.78
C THR A 155 -13.63 20.84 -8.26
N VAL A 156 -14.47 21.35 -9.17
CA VAL A 156 -14.30 21.17 -10.62
C VAL A 156 -14.56 22.48 -11.36
N VAL A 157 -14.03 22.59 -12.59
CA VAL A 157 -14.21 23.78 -13.42
C VAL A 157 -15.62 23.80 -13.99
N SER A 158 -16.33 24.92 -13.89
CA SER A 158 -17.63 25.09 -14.54
C SER A 158 -17.52 25.06 -16.07
N ASN A 159 -18.34 24.24 -16.75
CA ASN A 159 -18.32 24.09 -18.21
C ASN A 159 -19.07 25.20 -18.97
N ARG A 160 -19.74 26.14 -18.28
CA ARG A 160 -20.56 27.17 -18.93
C ARG A 160 -19.77 28.39 -19.40
N LYS A 161 -19.91 28.71 -20.69
CA LYS A 161 -19.64 30.04 -21.25
C LYS A 161 -20.88 30.92 -21.07
N SER A 162 -20.79 31.90 -20.16
CA SER A 162 -21.59 33.14 -20.15
C SER A 162 -23.08 33.00 -20.55
N GLY A 163 -23.91 32.49 -19.64
CA GLY A 163 -25.38 32.48 -19.73
C GLY A 163 -25.98 32.64 -18.32
N PRO A 164 -27.27 33.02 -18.16
CA PRO A 164 -27.80 33.61 -16.93
C PRO A 164 -27.56 32.70 -15.71
N ASP A 165 -27.24 33.34 -14.58
CA ASP A 165 -26.80 32.84 -13.26
C ASP A 165 -27.71 31.81 -12.57
N LYS A 166 -28.20 30.79 -13.29
CA LYS A 166 -28.83 29.62 -12.71
C LYS A 166 -27.73 28.59 -12.49
N ALA A 167 -27.28 28.46 -11.24
CA ALA A 167 -26.29 27.45 -10.90
C ALA A 167 -26.84 26.05 -11.18
N GLU A 168 -25.91 25.13 -11.39
CA GLU A 168 -26.24 23.74 -11.67
C GLU A 168 -26.83 23.11 -10.41
N ASP A 169 -27.96 22.45 -10.58
CA ASP A 169 -28.47 21.57 -9.56
C ASP A 169 -27.53 20.36 -9.50
N LEU A 170 -26.80 20.24 -8.39
CA LEU A 170 -25.82 19.18 -8.20
C LEU A 170 -26.48 17.81 -8.37
N GLN A 171 -27.77 17.66 -7.99
CA GLN A 171 -28.53 16.41 -8.12
C GLN A 171 -28.78 15.99 -9.58
N CYS A 172 -28.60 16.90 -10.54
CA CYS A 172 -28.82 16.65 -11.96
C CYS A 172 -27.52 16.61 -12.79
N ILE A 173 -26.36 16.85 -12.19
CA ILE A 173 -25.07 16.85 -12.90
C ILE A 173 -24.70 15.44 -13.39
N ASP A 174 -24.26 15.35 -14.64
CA ASP A 174 -23.50 14.21 -15.14
C ASP A 174 -22.01 14.37 -14.78
N SER A 175 -21.61 13.75 -13.67
CA SER A 175 -20.24 13.82 -13.17
C SER A 175 -19.19 13.22 -14.11
N CYS A 176 -19.60 12.47 -15.16
CA CYS A 176 -18.68 11.99 -16.19
C CYS A 176 -18.07 13.13 -17.01
N GLU A 177 -18.73 14.28 -17.11
CA GLU A 177 -18.19 15.47 -17.77
C GLU A 177 -17.10 16.19 -16.94
N TYR A 178 -16.98 15.83 -15.67
CA TYR A 178 -16.15 16.52 -14.67
C TYR A 178 -15.02 15.64 -14.12
N ILE A 179 -14.60 14.62 -14.87
CA ILE A 179 -13.45 13.77 -14.51
C ILE A 179 -12.19 14.64 -14.35
N TRP A 180 -11.44 14.41 -13.26
CA TRP A 180 -10.41 15.35 -12.81
C TRP A 180 -9.15 15.39 -13.68
N GLU A 181 -8.85 14.31 -14.39
CA GLU A 181 -7.60 14.13 -15.12
C GLU A 181 -7.79 13.16 -16.30
N SER A 182 -7.10 13.40 -17.42
CA SER A 182 -7.13 12.49 -18.57
C SER A 182 -6.41 11.16 -18.29
N GLY A 183 -6.85 10.10 -18.95
CA GLY A 183 -6.29 8.76 -18.81
C GLY A 183 -7.29 7.71 -19.24
N VAL A 184 -7.46 6.68 -18.40
CA VAL A 184 -8.43 5.61 -18.63
C VAL A 184 -9.83 6.21 -18.77
N GLY A 185 -10.53 5.87 -19.87
CA GLY A 185 -11.92 6.28 -20.08
C GLY A 185 -12.17 7.79 -20.28
N PHE A 186 -11.14 8.64 -20.28
CA PHE A 186 -11.31 10.09 -20.42
C PHE A 186 -10.12 10.76 -21.12
N ALA A 187 -10.38 11.47 -22.22
CA ALA A 187 -9.31 11.92 -23.13
C ALA A 187 -8.77 13.33 -22.85
N HIS A 188 -9.45 14.14 -22.04
CA HIS A 188 -9.16 15.57 -21.94
C HIS A 188 -8.86 15.95 -20.50
N SER A 189 -7.75 16.67 -20.28
CA SER A 189 -7.45 17.19 -18.94
C SER A 189 -8.12 18.55 -18.75
N PRO A 190 -8.93 18.74 -17.71
CA PRO A 190 -9.47 20.05 -17.37
C PRO A 190 -8.34 20.98 -16.89
N PRO A 191 -8.53 22.32 -16.93
CA PRO A 191 -7.60 23.25 -16.33
C PRO A 191 -7.40 22.95 -14.84
N ARG A 192 -6.14 22.96 -14.38
CA ARG A 192 -5.80 22.67 -12.99
C ARG A 192 -5.84 23.92 -12.11
N TYR A 193 -6.44 23.78 -10.94
CA TYR A 193 -6.52 24.84 -9.92
C TYR A 193 -6.07 24.28 -8.57
N PRO A 194 -4.99 24.80 -7.96
CA PRO A 194 -4.47 24.29 -6.69
C PRO A 194 -5.49 24.27 -5.54
N LEU A 195 -6.44 25.21 -5.56
CA LEU A 195 -7.54 25.26 -4.59
C LEU A 195 -8.46 24.03 -4.72
N PHE A 196 -8.78 23.61 -5.94
CA PHE A 196 -9.62 22.43 -6.17
C PHE A 196 -8.92 21.16 -5.72
N ASP A 197 -7.60 21.05 -5.95
CA ASP A 197 -6.82 19.90 -5.46
C ASP A 197 -6.86 19.82 -3.93
N THR A 198 -6.74 20.97 -3.26
CA THR A 198 -6.81 21.08 -1.80
C THR A 198 -8.20 20.70 -1.28
N ASN A 199 -9.27 21.22 -1.88
CA ASN A 199 -10.66 20.92 -1.49
C ASN A 199 -10.99 19.42 -1.69
N ARG A 200 -10.61 18.84 -2.83
CA ARG A 200 -10.74 17.40 -3.10
C ARG A 200 -9.98 16.58 -2.06
N THR A 201 -8.76 17.00 -1.70
CA THR A 201 -7.95 16.32 -0.69
C THR A 201 -8.66 16.29 0.66
N GLU A 202 -9.25 17.40 1.12
CA GLU A 202 -9.96 17.44 2.40
C GLU A 202 -11.22 16.56 2.39
N LEU A 203 -12.00 16.57 1.31
CA LEU A 203 -13.16 15.70 1.13
C LEU A 203 -12.78 14.22 1.15
N LEU A 204 -11.74 13.83 0.40
CA LEU A 204 -11.26 12.44 0.37
C LEU A 204 -10.67 12.02 1.72
N LYS A 205 -10.04 12.92 2.48
CA LYS A 205 -9.57 12.61 3.85
C LYS A 205 -10.69 12.33 4.82
N LEU A 206 -11.81 13.06 4.73
CA LEU A 206 -13.00 12.73 5.52
C LEU A 206 -13.57 11.37 5.11
N LEU A 207 -13.65 11.09 3.80
CA LEU A 207 -14.11 9.79 3.31
C LEU A 207 -13.23 8.64 3.82
N LEU A 208 -11.90 8.80 3.76
CA LEU A 208 -10.95 7.83 4.30
C LEU A 208 -11.10 7.67 5.82
N THR A 209 -11.41 8.76 6.53
CA THR A 209 -11.71 8.71 7.96
C THR A 209 -12.95 7.86 8.23
N CYS A 210 -14.02 8.00 7.45
CA CYS A 210 -15.19 7.12 7.55
C CYS A 210 -14.82 5.65 7.30
N PHE A 211 -13.95 5.38 6.33
CA PHE A 211 -13.49 4.01 6.02
C PHE A 211 -12.59 3.39 7.11
N SER A 212 -12.03 4.20 8.01
CA SER A 212 -11.14 3.72 9.07
C SER A 212 -11.83 2.98 10.22
N GLU A 213 -13.17 2.85 10.20
CA GLU A 213 -13.95 2.14 11.24
C GLU A 213 -13.39 0.75 11.57
N THR A 214 -12.89 0.02 10.55
CA THR A 214 -12.29 -1.32 10.70
C THR A 214 -11.06 -1.34 11.59
N MET A 215 -10.32 -0.23 11.72
CA MET A 215 -9.15 -0.13 12.59
C MET A 215 -9.51 -0.16 14.08
N TYR A 216 -10.77 0.12 14.43
CA TYR A 216 -11.28 0.16 15.80
C TYR A 216 -12.05 -1.13 16.17
N GLN A 217 -12.05 -2.12 15.28
CA GLN A 217 -12.70 -3.41 15.50
C GLN A 217 -11.67 -4.53 15.68
N PRO A 218 -11.93 -5.51 16.58
CA PRO A 218 -11.06 -6.66 16.71
C PRO A 218 -11.12 -7.54 15.44
N PRO A 219 -10.03 -8.25 15.08
CA PRO A 219 -9.96 -9.02 13.82
C PRO A 219 -11.05 -10.07 13.62
N VAL A 220 -11.63 -10.58 14.72
CA VAL A 220 -12.70 -11.59 14.71
C VAL A 220 -13.99 -11.05 14.10
N ASP A 221 -14.26 -9.75 14.25
CA ASP A 221 -15.51 -9.13 13.81
C ASP A 221 -15.45 -8.74 12.32
N LEU A 222 -14.25 -8.50 11.78
CA LEU A 222 -14.03 -8.09 10.38
C LEU A 222 -14.47 -9.14 9.35
N HIS A 223 -14.40 -10.43 9.69
CA HIS A 223 -14.85 -11.50 8.80
C HIS A 223 -16.38 -11.61 8.72
N ASN A 224 -17.09 -11.10 9.74
CA ASN A 224 -18.53 -11.30 9.89
C ASN A 224 -19.36 -10.09 9.41
N ALA A 225 -18.78 -8.89 9.37
CA ALA A 225 -19.46 -7.68 8.91
C ALA A 225 -18.52 -6.82 8.04
N PRO A 226 -18.81 -6.63 6.74
CA PRO A 226 -18.02 -5.72 5.90
C PRO A 226 -18.21 -4.28 6.35
N ASN A 227 -17.22 -3.43 6.05
CA ASN A 227 -17.32 -2.00 6.35
C ASN A 227 -18.48 -1.37 5.56
N ARG A 228 -19.53 -0.94 6.27
CA ARG A 228 -20.76 -0.39 5.69
C ARG A 228 -20.52 0.91 4.90
N TRP A 229 -19.52 1.71 5.31
CA TRP A 229 -19.17 2.95 4.63
C TRP A 229 -18.64 2.66 3.22
N ILE A 230 -17.72 1.69 3.13
CA ILE A 230 -17.15 1.25 1.84
C ILE A 230 -18.22 0.57 0.99
N GLN A 231 -19.06 -0.26 1.61
CA GLN A 231 -20.14 -0.95 0.91
C GLN A 231 -21.10 0.04 0.25
N PHE A 232 -21.57 1.06 0.98
CA PHE A 232 -22.44 2.09 0.40
C PHE A 232 -21.71 2.95 -0.63
N PHE A 233 -20.47 3.37 -0.35
CA PHE A 233 -19.70 4.19 -1.29
C PHE A 233 -19.46 3.50 -2.64
N THR A 234 -19.26 2.18 -2.64
CA THR A 234 -18.97 1.40 -3.85
C THR A 234 -20.20 0.74 -4.48
N CYS A 235 -21.41 0.94 -3.93
CA CYS A 235 -22.62 0.30 -4.42
C CYS A 235 -23.23 1.01 -5.65
N PRO A 236 -24.14 0.34 -6.39
CA PRO A 236 -24.84 0.93 -7.53
C PRO A 236 -25.69 2.17 -7.26
N GLU A 237 -26.05 2.44 -6.00
CA GLU A 237 -26.83 3.63 -5.63
C GLU A 237 -25.97 4.90 -5.66
N ASN A 238 -24.64 4.78 -5.56
CA ASN A 238 -23.74 5.91 -5.72
C ASN A 238 -23.56 6.24 -7.21
N ARG A 239 -24.34 7.21 -7.70
CA ARG A 239 -24.28 7.72 -9.09
C ARG A 239 -22.89 8.23 -9.51
N HIS A 240 -22.05 8.60 -8.54
CA HIS A 240 -20.71 9.13 -8.78
C HIS A 240 -19.62 8.04 -8.83
N ALA A 241 -19.96 6.77 -8.62
CA ALA A 241 -18.97 5.70 -8.49
C ALA A 241 -18.01 5.60 -9.69
N LEU A 242 -18.52 5.65 -10.93
CA LEU A 242 -17.71 5.58 -12.14
C LEU A 242 -16.79 6.81 -12.33
N PRO A 243 -17.30 8.07 -12.30
CA PRO A 243 -16.45 9.24 -12.44
C PRO A 243 -15.47 9.40 -11.28
N LEU A 244 -15.80 8.98 -10.05
CA LEU A 244 -14.85 8.93 -8.93
C LEU A 244 -13.75 7.93 -9.20
N PHE A 245 -14.09 6.68 -9.51
CA PHE A 245 -13.11 5.65 -9.82
C PHE A 245 -12.13 6.11 -10.90
N THR A 246 -12.67 6.66 -11.99
CA THR A 246 -11.88 7.16 -13.12
C THR A 246 -10.99 8.34 -12.72
N SER A 247 -11.53 9.29 -11.96
CA SER A 247 -10.78 10.47 -11.51
C SER A 247 -9.63 10.10 -10.57
N LEU A 248 -9.88 9.19 -9.62
CA LEU A 248 -8.86 8.71 -8.67
C LEU A 248 -7.74 7.97 -9.41
N LEU A 249 -8.09 7.02 -10.29
CA LEU A 249 -7.13 6.25 -11.07
C LEU A 249 -6.27 7.15 -11.95
N ASN A 250 -6.90 8.06 -12.70
CA ASN A 250 -6.18 8.95 -13.61
C ASN A 250 -5.30 9.95 -12.86
N THR A 251 -5.78 10.49 -11.73
CA THR A 251 -4.98 11.38 -10.88
C THR A 251 -3.69 10.71 -10.41
N VAL A 252 -3.75 9.45 -9.96
CA VAL A 252 -2.56 8.69 -9.53
C VAL A 252 -1.66 8.38 -10.73
N CYS A 253 -2.20 7.80 -11.80
CA CYS A 253 -1.41 7.34 -12.95
C CYS A 253 -0.85 8.48 -13.81
N ALA A 254 -1.43 9.69 -13.79
CA ALA A 254 -0.93 10.86 -14.50
C ALA A 254 0.06 11.70 -13.67
N TYR A 255 0.17 11.47 -12.35
CA TYR A 255 1.03 12.28 -11.48
C TYR A 255 2.51 12.21 -11.87
N ASP A 256 3.12 13.37 -12.09
CA ASP A 256 4.54 13.53 -12.36
C ASP A 256 5.22 14.34 -11.24
N PRO A 257 5.98 13.69 -10.33
CA PRO A 257 6.64 14.36 -9.22
C PRO A 257 7.84 15.23 -9.66
N VAL A 258 8.35 15.06 -10.87
CA VAL A 258 9.49 15.82 -11.40
C VAL A 258 9.03 17.11 -12.08
N GLY A 259 7.87 17.08 -12.74
CA GLY A 259 7.26 18.22 -13.41
C GLY A 259 8.15 18.75 -14.55
N LEU A 260 8.54 20.03 -14.48
CA LEU A 260 9.34 20.68 -15.54
C LEU A 260 10.77 20.12 -15.69
N GLY A 261 11.21 19.19 -14.84
CA GLY A 261 12.57 18.63 -14.90
C GLY A 261 13.66 19.59 -14.45
N VAL A 262 13.29 20.75 -13.87
CA VAL A 262 14.24 21.76 -13.38
C VAL A 262 14.67 21.41 -11.94
N PRO A 263 15.98 21.48 -11.61
CA PRO A 263 16.46 21.29 -10.24
C PRO A 263 15.76 22.19 -9.22
N TYR A 264 15.42 21.63 -8.06
CA TYR A 264 14.80 22.30 -6.92
C TYR A 264 13.41 22.90 -7.18
N ASN A 265 12.75 22.52 -8.27
CA ASN A 265 11.39 22.98 -8.60
C ASN A 265 10.40 22.81 -7.43
N HIS A 266 10.48 21.67 -6.74
CA HIS A 266 9.65 21.32 -5.59
C HIS A 266 9.89 22.13 -4.32
N ILE A 267 10.98 22.90 -4.25
CA ILE A 267 11.25 23.84 -3.15
C ILE A 267 10.62 25.21 -3.45
N ILE A 268 10.59 25.59 -4.73
CA ILE A 268 10.11 26.89 -5.19
C ILE A 268 8.58 26.90 -5.32
N PHE A 269 8.01 25.79 -5.79
CA PHE A 269 6.58 25.66 -6.03
C PHE A 269 5.96 24.63 -5.09
N SER A 270 4.83 25.01 -4.48
CA SER A 270 4.03 24.10 -3.65
C SER A 270 3.29 23.12 -4.54
N ASP A 271 3.53 21.83 -4.35
CA ASP A 271 2.83 20.77 -5.04
C ASP A 271 1.55 20.39 -4.27
N THR A 272 0.42 20.94 -4.71
CA THR A 272 -0.91 20.62 -4.16
C THR A 272 -1.46 19.29 -4.66
N LEU A 273 -0.86 18.69 -5.68
CA LEU A 273 -1.35 17.47 -6.31
C LEU A 273 -0.86 16.22 -5.57
N GLU A 274 0.36 16.23 -5.01
CA GLU A 274 0.88 15.06 -4.27
C GLU A 274 -0.02 14.63 -3.10
N PRO A 275 -0.51 15.54 -2.23
CA PRO A 275 -1.43 15.16 -1.15
C PRO A 275 -2.76 14.57 -1.67
N LEU A 276 -3.24 15.06 -2.82
CA LEU A 276 -4.42 14.52 -3.48
C LEU A 276 -4.15 13.10 -4.00
N VAL A 277 -3.01 12.89 -4.65
CA VAL A 277 -2.57 11.59 -5.20
C VAL A 277 -2.43 10.54 -4.09
N ASP A 278 -1.79 10.91 -2.99
CA ASP A 278 -1.63 10.02 -1.82
C ASP A 278 -2.99 9.58 -1.27
N THR A 279 -3.89 10.55 -1.04
CA THR A 279 -5.24 10.27 -0.52
C THR A 279 -6.07 9.46 -1.54
N ALA A 280 -5.96 9.78 -2.84
CA ALA A 280 -6.68 9.08 -3.89
C ALA A 280 -6.26 7.60 -3.99
N MET A 281 -4.96 7.33 -3.87
CA MET A 281 -4.44 5.99 -3.87
C MET A 281 -4.87 5.20 -2.62
N GLN A 282 -4.88 5.83 -1.44
CA GLN A 282 -5.38 5.21 -0.21
C GLN A 282 -6.87 4.84 -0.33
N ILE A 283 -7.69 5.73 -0.90
CA ILE A 283 -9.11 5.43 -1.20
C ILE A 283 -9.24 4.25 -2.17
N LEU A 284 -8.46 4.23 -3.26
CA LEU A 284 -8.46 3.12 -4.20
C LEU A 284 -8.08 1.79 -3.52
N ILE A 285 -7.05 1.77 -2.69
CA ILE A 285 -6.61 0.54 -2.00
C ILE A 285 -7.69 0.03 -1.06
N VAL A 286 -8.20 0.89 -0.17
CA VAL A 286 -9.18 0.51 0.86
C VAL A 286 -10.50 0.07 0.23
N THR A 287 -10.92 0.70 -0.87
CA THR A 287 -12.14 0.30 -1.59
C THR A 287 -11.96 -1.02 -2.36
N LEU A 288 -10.74 -1.48 -2.62
CA LEU A 288 -10.46 -2.75 -3.32
C LEU A 288 -10.22 -3.93 -2.36
N ASP A 289 -10.53 -3.79 -1.07
CA ASP A 289 -10.40 -4.89 -0.09
C ASP A 289 -11.67 -5.75 0.08
N HIS A 290 -12.81 -5.31 -0.45
CA HIS A 290 -14.11 -5.98 -0.27
C HIS A 290 -14.79 -6.32 -1.60
N ASP A 291 -14.94 -7.62 -1.90
CA ASP A 291 -15.42 -8.11 -3.21
C ASP A 291 -16.95 -8.04 -3.41
N THR A 292 -17.75 -8.04 -2.36
CA THR A 292 -19.22 -8.16 -2.46
C THR A 292 -19.88 -6.87 -2.94
N ASN A 293 -20.51 -6.92 -4.14
CA ASN A 293 -21.26 -5.82 -4.76
C ASN A 293 -20.47 -4.51 -4.94
N ASN A 294 -19.18 -4.61 -5.23
CA ASN A 294 -18.29 -3.47 -5.33
C ASN A 294 -18.11 -3.00 -6.78
N LEU A 295 -18.63 -1.82 -7.11
CA LEU A 295 -18.49 -1.24 -8.44
C LEU A 295 -17.05 -0.91 -8.82
N PHE A 296 -16.20 -0.52 -7.88
CA PHE A 296 -14.80 -0.18 -8.17
C PHE A 296 -14.03 -1.40 -8.66
N ILE A 297 -14.21 -2.56 -8.02
CA ILE A 297 -13.66 -3.85 -8.49
C ILE A 297 -14.22 -4.23 -9.87
N ASN A 298 -15.52 -4.02 -10.08
CA ASN A 298 -16.15 -4.26 -11.38
C ASN A 298 -15.59 -3.36 -12.49
N TYR A 299 -15.32 -2.09 -12.21
CA TYR A 299 -14.72 -1.18 -13.18
C TYR A 299 -13.26 -1.55 -13.46
N LEU A 300 -12.48 -1.81 -12.41
CA LEU A 300 -11.07 -2.23 -12.49
C LEU A 300 -10.89 -3.47 -13.37
N SER A 301 -11.71 -4.51 -13.15
CA SER A 301 -11.66 -5.77 -13.89
C SER A 301 -12.11 -5.64 -15.36
N ARG A 302 -12.86 -4.58 -15.70
CA ARG A 302 -13.36 -4.31 -17.05
C ARG A 302 -12.41 -3.47 -17.91
N ILE A 303 -11.38 -2.84 -17.35
CA ILE A 303 -10.34 -2.17 -18.15
C ILE A 303 -9.67 -3.21 -19.05
N HIS A 304 -9.53 -2.90 -20.34
CA HIS A 304 -9.07 -3.89 -21.33
C HIS A 304 -8.35 -3.31 -22.55
N ARG A 305 -8.32 -1.98 -22.74
CA ARG A 305 -7.65 -1.38 -23.89
C ARG A 305 -6.15 -1.32 -23.63
N ASP A 306 -5.35 -1.63 -24.65
CA ASP A 306 -3.89 -1.60 -24.54
C ASP A 306 -3.36 -0.18 -24.22
N GLU A 307 -4.02 0.87 -24.71
CA GLU A 307 -3.70 2.26 -24.39
C GLU A 307 -3.92 2.58 -22.90
N ASP A 308 -5.02 2.09 -22.33
CA ASP A 308 -5.32 2.25 -20.89
C ASP A 308 -4.28 1.50 -20.04
N PHE A 309 -3.93 0.27 -20.44
CA PHE A 309 -2.90 -0.50 -19.74
C PHE A 309 -1.51 0.12 -19.85
N PHE A 310 -1.15 0.66 -21.01
CA PHE A 310 0.08 1.41 -21.19
C PHE A 310 0.12 2.62 -20.25
N PHE A 311 -0.94 3.44 -20.24
CA PHE A 311 -1.04 4.61 -19.38
C PHE A 311 -0.85 4.25 -17.89
N VAL A 312 -1.55 3.22 -17.41
CA VAL A 312 -1.46 2.79 -16.02
C VAL A 312 -0.07 2.23 -15.69
N LEU A 313 0.47 1.32 -16.52
CA LEU A 313 1.78 0.72 -16.29
C LEU A 313 2.89 1.79 -16.31
N HIS A 314 2.83 2.71 -17.27
CA HIS A 314 3.78 3.82 -17.35
C HIS A 314 3.70 4.73 -16.11
N GLY A 315 2.49 4.97 -15.58
CA GLY A 315 2.28 5.68 -14.31
C GLY A 315 2.97 4.98 -13.13
N PHE A 316 2.76 3.67 -12.96
CA PHE A 316 3.45 2.88 -11.93
C PHE A 316 4.96 2.93 -12.09
N THR A 317 5.46 2.71 -13.30
CA THR A 317 6.90 2.74 -13.59
C THR A 317 7.51 4.09 -13.26
N ARG A 318 6.88 5.21 -13.66
CA ARG A 318 7.35 6.56 -13.35
C ARG A 318 7.45 6.79 -11.85
N LEU A 319 6.40 6.44 -11.10
CA LEU A 319 6.34 6.70 -9.66
C LEU A 319 7.26 5.79 -8.85
N LEU A 320 7.33 4.49 -9.19
CA LEU A 320 8.22 3.54 -8.51
C LEU A 320 9.70 3.83 -8.80
N ASN A 321 10.05 4.29 -10.00
CA ASN A 321 11.46 4.63 -10.31
C ASN A 321 11.88 6.00 -9.79
N ASN A 322 10.96 6.89 -9.40
CA ASN A 322 11.27 8.25 -8.97
C ASN A 322 12.38 8.35 -7.90
N PRO A 323 12.41 7.56 -6.81
CA PRO A 323 13.48 7.66 -5.79
C PRO A 323 14.83 7.15 -6.26
N LEU A 324 14.83 6.32 -7.30
CA LEU A 324 16.01 5.67 -7.87
C LEU A 324 16.73 6.58 -8.87
N ILE A 325 16.08 7.65 -9.34
CA ILE A 325 16.68 8.64 -10.23
C ILE A 325 17.87 9.30 -9.54
N GLN A 326 19.04 9.17 -10.16
CA GLN A 326 20.25 9.89 -9.76
C GLN A 326 20.36 11.21 -10.51
N THR A 327 20.66 12.27 -9.78
CA THR A 327 20.95 13.60 -10.33
C THR A 327 22.31 14.07 -9.85
N TYR A 328 22.98 14.90 -10.66
CA TYR A 328 24.27 15.49 -10.29
C TYR A 328 24.18 16.38 -9.05
N LEU A 329 23.05 17.04 -8.87
CA LEU A 329 22.80 17.95 -7.75
C LEU A 329 22.05 17.22 -6.63
N PRO A 330 22.56 17.21 -5.39
CA PRO A 330 21.90 16.53 -4.28
C PRO A 330 20.53 17.15 -3.99
N ASN A 331 19.54 16.28 -3.73
CA ASN A 331 18.15 16.67 -3.42
C ASN A 331 17.53 17.62 -4.45
N SER A 332 17.98 17.56 -5.71
CA SER A 332 17.48 18.44 -6.77
C SER A 332 16.13 18.02 -7.32
N THR A 333 15.74 16.76 -7.16
CA THR A 333 14.45 16.23 -7.60
C THR A 333 13.60 15.81 -6.41
N LYS A 334 12.28 15.99 -6.55
CA LYS A 334 11.32 15.53 -5.54
C LYS A 334 11.33 14.01 -5.50
N LYS A 335 11.29 13.46 -4.29
CA LYS A 335 11.12 12.02 -4.05
C LYS A 335 9.76 11.76 -3.40
N VAL A 336 8.91 11.01 -4.09
CA VAL A 336 7.63 10.55 -3.52
C VAL A 336 7.88 9.67 -2.30
N GLN A 337 6.89 9.53 -1.41
CA GLN A 337 7.03 8.76 -0.16
C GLN A 337 6.04 7.59 -0.04
N PHE A 338 5.11 7.45 -0.98
CA PHE A 338 3.97 6.53 -0.94
C PHE A 338 4.21 5.22 -1.73
N HIS A 339 5.43 4.67 -1.68
CA HIS A 339 5.80 3.47 -2.45
C HIS A 339 5.09 2.22 -1.98
N GLN A 340 4.78 2.13 -0.69
CA GLN A 340 4.12 0.95 -0.13
C GLN A 340 2.71 0.83 -0.70
N GLU A 341 1.99 1.93 -0.74
CA GLU A 341 0.66 2.07 -1.33
C GLU A 341 0.72 1.76 -2.83
N LEU A 342 1.72 2.26 -3.57
CA LEU A 342 1.89 1.93 -4.99
C LEU A 342 2.06 0.44 -5.24
N LEU A 343 2.84 -0.26 -4.41
CA LEU A 343 3.03 -1.71 -4.53
C LEU A 343 1.74 -2.47 -4.22
N VAL A 344 1.00 -2.07 -3.18
CA VAL A 344 -0.29 -2.68 -2.85
C VAL A 344 -1.29 -2.46 -3.99
N PHE A 345 -1.36 -1.25 -4.52
CA PHE A 345 -2.26 -0.92 -5.63
C PHE A 345 -1.89 -1.67 -6.92
N PHE A 346 -0.59 -1.79 -7.24
CA PHE A 346 -0.11 -2.61 -8.36
C PHE A 346 -0.50 -4.08 -8.20
N TRP A 347 -0.31 -4.65 -7.01
CA TRP A 347 -0.71 -6.03 -6.71
C TRP A 347 -2.21 -6.24 -6.91
N LYS A 348 -3.05 -5.34 -6.34
CA LYS A 348 -4.51 -5.38 -6.50
C LYS A 348 -4.95 -5.29 -7.96
N MET A 349 -4.30 -4.42 -8.74
CA MET A 349 -4.51 -4.31 -10.19
C MET A 349 -4.24 -5.63 -10.92
N CYS A 350 -3.10 -6.27 -10.64
CA CYS A 350 -2.77 -7.56 -11.22
C CYS A 350 -3.71 -8.68 -10.75
N ASP A 351 -4.22 -8.62 -9.52
CA ASP A 351 -5.09 -9.67 -9.00
C ASP A 351 -6.50 -9.60 -9.61
N TYR A 352 -7.13 -8.43 -9.57
CA TYR A 352 -8.50 -8.22 -10.08
C TYR A 352 -8.59 -8.11 -11.60
N ASN A 353 -7.51 -7.72 -12.28
CA ASN A 353 -7.49 -7.62 -13.74
C ASN A 353 -6.39 -8.50 -14.35
N LYS A 354 -6.75 -9.75 -14.64
CA LYS A 354 -5.82 -10.71 -15.28
C LYS A 354 -5.35 -10.25 -16.67
N LYS A 355 -6.15 -9.45 -17.41
CA LYS A 355 -5.72 -8.88 -18.70
C LYS A 355 -4.58 -7.89 -18.50
N PHE A 356 -4.64 -7.04 -17.47
CA PHE A 356 -3.55 -6.16 -17.10
C PHE A 356 -2.30 -6.96 -16.68
N LEU A 357 -2.44 -8.01 -15.86
CA LEU A 357 -1.34 -8.89 -15.50
C LEU A 357 -0.65 -9.49 -16.75
N TYR A 358 -1.42 -10.04 -17.69
CA TYR A 358 -0.87 -10.55 -18.95
C TYR A 358 -0.24 -9.46 -19.81
N TYR A 359 -0.78 -8.24 -19.80
CA TYR A 359 -0.19 -7.10 -20.50
C TYR A 359 1.19 -6.76 -19.91
N VAL A 360 1.30 -6.64 -18.58
CA VAL A 360 2.59 -6.43 -17.88
C VAL A 360 3.59 -7.53 -18.25
N LEU A 361 3.17 -8.79 -18.16
CA LEU A 361 4.00 -9.95 -18.50
C LEU A 361 4.35 -10.04 -19.99
N LYS A 362 3.64 -9.34 -20.87
CA LYS A 362 3.97 -9.18 -22.29
C LYS A 362 4.73 -7.88 -22.60
N SER A 363 4.83 -6.92 -21.69
CA SER A 363 5.61 -5.69 -21.88
C SER A 363 7.05 -5.79 -21.36
N SER A 364 8.02 -5.27 -22.13
CA SER A 364 9.40 -5.10 -21.65
C SER A 364 9.50 -4.34 -20.33
N ASP A 365 8.49 -3.53 -20.02
CA ASP A 365 8.43 -2.64 -18.87
C ASP A 365 8.30 -3.39 -17.54
N VAL A 366 8.01 -4.71 -17.56
CA VAL A 366 8.03 -5.54 -16.34
C VAL A 366 9.38 -5.48 -15.62
N LEU A 367 10.49 -5.29 -16.35
CA LEU A 367 11.80 -5.11 -15.75
C LEU A 367 11.95 -3.73 -15.07
N GLU A 368 11.24 -2.72 -15.58
CA GLU A 368 11.21 -1.39 -14.98
C GLU A 368 10.36 -1.34 -13.71
N ILE A 369 9.47 -2.32 -13.51
CA ILE A 369 8.77 -2.57 -12.23
C ILE A 369 9.61 -3.44 -11.29
N LEU A 370 10.27 -4.48 -11.82
CA LEU A 370 11.12 -5.40 -11.04
C LEU A 370 12.21 -4.66 -10.27
N VAL A 371 12.91 -3.72 -10.92
CA VAL A 371 14.09 -3.07 -10.35
C VAL A 371 13.75 -2.22 -9.11
N PRO A 372 12.73 -1.35 -9.11
CA PRO A 372 12.23 -0.68 -7.90
C PRO A 372 11.77 -1.64 -6.78
N ILE A 373 11.09 -2.74 -7.12
CA ILE A 373 10.68 -3.72 -6.11
C ILE A 373 11.92 -4.29 -5.42
N LEU A 374 12.93 -4.72 -6.18
CA LEU A 374 14.18 -5.24 -5.62
C LEU A 374 14.96 -4.18 -4.83
N TYR A 375 14.94 -2.92 -5.27
CA TYR A 375 15.52 -1.81 -4.53
C TYR A 375 14.90 -1.68 -3.14
N HIS A 376 13.57 -1.58 -3.05
CA HIS A 376 12.87 -1.38 -1.79
C HIS A 376 12.96 -2.60 -0.87
N LEU A 377 12.93 -3.82 -1.44
CA LEU A 377 13.17 -5.05 -0.68
C LEU A 377 14.59 -5.08 -0.09
N ASN A 378 15.59 -4.68 -0.86
CA ASN A 378 16.96 -4.62 -0.37
C ASN A 378 17.12 -3.55 0.72
N ASP A 379 16.60 -2.34 0.52
CA ASP A 379 16.69 -1.23 1.48
C ASP A 379 15.99 -1.56 2.81
N SER A 380 14.81 -2.20 2.74
CA SER A 380 13.96 -2.43 3.90
C SER A 380 14.29 -3.71 4.68
N ARG A 381 15.18 -4.58 4.18
CA ARG A 381 15.46 -5.92 4.75
C ARG A 381 15.87 -5.94 6.23
N ALA A 382 16.47 -4.85 6.72
CA ALA A 382 16.97 -4.73 8.09
C ALA A 382 15.96 -4.08 9.04
N ASP A 383 14.88 -3.48 8.52
CA ASP A 383 13.90 -2.71 9.27
C ASP A 383 12.65 -3.55 9.57
N GLN A 384 12.49 -3.92 10.85
CA GLN A 384 11.35 -4.74 11.32
C GLN A 384 9.99 -4.03 11.18
N SER A 385 9.97 -2.70 11.06
CA SER A 385 8.72 -1.96 10.84
C SER A 385 8.20 -2.10 9.41
N ARG A 386 9.09 -2.47 8.45
CA ARG A 386 8.77 -2.59 7.03
C ARG A 386 8.47 -4.01 6.56
N VAL A 387 8.17 -4.92 7.49
CA VAL A 387 7.83 -6.31 7.18
C VAL A 387 6.65 -6.42 6.20
N GLY A 388 5.65 -5.55 6.30
CA GLY A 388 4.53 -5.51 5.35
C GLY A 388 4.97 -5.22 3.92
N LEU A 389 5.88 -4.26 3.73
CA LEU A 389 6.49 -3.95 2.43
C LEU A 389 7.27 -5.15 1.87
N MET A 390 7.97 -5.88 2.73
CA MET A 390 8.69 -7.10 2.32
C MET A 390 7.74 -8.17 1.79
N HIS A 391 6.61 -8.40 2.46
CA HIS A 391 5.60 -9.37 2.02
C HIS A 391 4.98 -8.98 0.67
N ILE A 392 4.52 -7.74 0.52
CA ILE A 392 3.88 -7.31 -0.73
C ILE A 392 4.84 -7.39 -1.91
N GLY A 393 6.11 -6.95 -1.74
CA GLY A 393 7.11 -7.04 -2.80
C GLY A 393 7.42 -8.48 -3.20
N VAL A 394 7.58 -9.39 -2.22
CA VAL A 394 7.81 -10.82 -2.49
C VAL A 394 6.59 -11.47 -3.15
N PHE A 395 5.36 -11.15 -2.74
CA PHE A 395 4.16 -11.71 -3.34
C PHE A 395 3.91 -11.22 -4.77
N ILE A 396 4.24 -9.96 -5.09
CA ILE A 396 4.23 -9.47 -6.47
C ILE A 396 5.24 -10.29 -7.31
N LEU A 397 6.46 -10.48 -6.82
CA LEU A 397 7.46 -11.25 -7.54
C LEU A 397 7.07 -12.73 -7.67
N LEU A 398 6.40 -13.30 -6.67
CA LEU A 398 5.84 -14.65 -6.74
C LEU A 398 4.80 -14.76 -7.85
N LEU A 399 3.84 -13.83 -7.89
CA LEU A 399 2.83 -13.76 -8.95
C LEU A 399 3.47 -13.64 -10.34
N LEU A 400 4.43 -12.73 -10.52
CA LEU A 400 5.11 -12.54 -11.80
C LEU A 400 5.97 -13.75 -12.20
N SER A 401 6.59 -14.43 -11.22
CA SER A 401 7.47 -15.58 -11.47
C SER A 401 6.75 -16.80 -12.01
N GLY A 402 5.44 -16.94 -11.76
CA GLY A 402 4.65 -18.06 -12.26
C GLY A 402 4.53 -18.12 -13.78
N GLU A 403 4.96 -17.06 -14.48
CA GLU A 403 4.76 -16.88 -15.91
C GLU A 403 6.07 -16.93 -16.69
N ARG A 404 6.11 -17.78 -17.72
CA ARG A 404 7.32 -18.05 -18.52
C ARG A 404 7.98 -16.78 -19.07
N ASN A 405 7.18 -15.82 -19.53
CA ASN A 405 7.69 -14.59 -20.14
C ASN A 405 8.53 -13.77 -19.17
N PHE A 406 8.20 -13.78 -17.88
CA PHE A 406 8.98 -13.10 -16.85
C PHE A 406 10.37 -13.72 -16.72
N GLY A 407 10.46 -15.05 -16.56
CA GLY A 407 11.73 -15.77 -16.48
C GLY A 407 12.61 -15.56 -17.71
N VAL A 408 12.02 -15.58 -18.92
CA VAL A 408 12.76 -15.29 -20.16
C VAL A 408 13.33 -13.87 -20.17
N ARG A 409 12.56 -12.88 -19.72
CA ARG A 409 12.97 -11.46 -19.70
C ARG A 409 14.09 -11.17 -18.71
N LEU A 410 14.21 -11.93 -17.63
CA LEU A 410 15.28 -11.73 -16.65
C LEU A 410 16.69 -11.84 -17.27
N ASN A 411 16.83 -12.46 -18.44
CA ASN A 411 18.09 -12.54 -19.19
C ASN A 411 18.52 -11.21 -19.83
N LYS A 412 17.69 -10.17 -19.84
CA LYS A 412 18.10 -8.85 -20.35
C LYS A 412 19.27 -8.33 -19.52
N PRO A 413 20.33 -7.77 -20.13
CA PRO A 413 21.44 -7.18 -19.40
C PRO A 413 20.95 -6.12 -18.41
N TYR A 414 21.48 -6.16 -17.18
CA TYR A 414 21.21 -5.14 -16.17
C TYR A 414 22.24 -4.03 -16.33
N THR A 415 21.77 -2.85 -16.76
CA THR A 415 22.61 -1.68 -17.05
C THR A 415 22.38 -0.52 -16.10
N ALA A 416 21.38 -0.60 -15.22
CA ALA A 416 21.03 0.50 -14.34
C ALA A 416 22.08 0.70 -13.24
N THR A 417 22.52 1.94 -13.03
CA THR A 417 23.47 2.32 -11.98
C THR A 417 22.72 2.83 -10.76
N ILE A 418 21.93 1.96 -10.13
CA ILE A 418 21.16 2.32 -8.93
C ILE A 418 22.05 2.11 -7.70
N PRO A 419 22.07 3.04 -6.73
CA PRO A 419 22.89 2.92 -5.54
C PRO A 419 22.24 1.91 -4.58
N MET A 420 22.43 0.63 -4.87
CA MET A 420 22.03 -0.48 -4.02
C MET A 420 23.22 -0.94 -3.21
N ASP A 421 23.00 -1.22 -1.93
CA ASP A 421 23.96 -1.94 -1.10
C ASP A 421 24.01 -3.40 -1.58
N ILE A 422 24.71 -3.67 -2.68
CA ILE A 422 24.99 -4.99 -3.26
C ILE A 422 26.40 -4.99 -3.89
N PRO A 423 27.07 -6.15 -4.01
CA PRO A 423 28.35 -6.23 -4.72
C PRO A 423 28.20 -5.75 -6.17
N VAL A 424 29.21 -5.06 -6.69
CA VAL A 424 29.27 -4.71 -8.11
C VAL A 424 29.37 -5.99 -8.94
N PHE A 425 28.50 -6.13 -9.93
CA PHE A 425 28.53 -7.24 -10.87
C PHE A 425 28.17 -6.76 -12.28
N THR A 426 28.58 -7.53 -13.28
CA THR A 426 28.12 -7.39 -14.67
C THR A 426 27.31 -8.62 -15.01
N GLY A 427 26.05 -8.45 -15.36
CA GLY A 427 25.14 -9.56 -15.57
C GLY A 427 23.75 -9.11 -16.02
N THR A 428 22.78 -9.94 -15.72
CA THR A 428 21.39 -9.82 -16.14
C THR A 428 20.49 -9.40 -14.97
N HIS A 429 19.20 -9.17 -15.24
CA HIS A 429 18.22 -8.92 -14.17
C HIS A 429 18.03 -10.17 -13.28
N ALA A 430 18.29 -11.38 -13.79
CA ALA A 430 18.32 -12.60 -12.98
C ALA A 430 19.42 -12.55 -11.91
N ASP A 431 20.60 -12.02 -12.26
CA ASP A 431 21.71 -11.86 -11.31
C ASP A 431 21.38 -10.87 -10.20
N LEU A 432 20.68 -9.77 -10.54
CA LEU A 432 20.17 -8.81 -9.56
C LEU A 432 19.20 -9.48 -8.59
N LEU A 433 18.21 -10.21 -9.13
CA LEU A 433 17.19 -10.93 -8.35
C LEU A 433 17.84 -11.89 -7.35
N ILE A 434 18.75 -12.76 -7.82
CA ILE A 434 19.48 -13.73 -6.98
C ILE A 434 20.31 -13.02 -5.92
N THR A 435 20.99 -11.93 -6.28
CA THR A 435 21.86 -11.19 -5.35
C THR A 435 21.06 -10.52 -4.25
N VAL A 436 19.92 -9.91 -4.57
CA VAL A 436 19.03 -9.29 -3.59
C VAL A 436 18.39 -10.35 -2.69
N PHE A 437 17.89 -11.46 -3.25
CA PHE A 437 17.29 -12.54 -2.46
C PHE A 437 18.30 -13.19 -1.52
N HIS A 438 19.52 -13.44 -1.99
CA HIS A 438 20.63 -13.89 -1.15
C HIS A 438 20.83 -12.96 0.05
N LYS A 439 20.83 -11.65 -0.21
CA LYS A 439 21.07 -10.65 0.83
C LYS A 439 19.93 -10.57 1.84
N ILE A 440 18.69 -10.65 1.39
CA ILE A 440 17.50 -10.72 2.25
C ILE A 440 17.59 -11.95 3.17
N ILE A 441 17.92 -13.12 2.62
CA ILE A 441 18.02 -14.36 3.37
C ILE A 441 19.18 -14.32 4.40
N THR A 442 20.33 -13.77 4.02
CA THR A 442 21.54 -13.84 4.86
C THR A 442 21.72 -12.67 5.83
N THR A 443 21.15 -11.51 5.53
CA THR A 443 21.32 -10.28 6.34
C THR A 443 20.02 -9.68 6.84
N GLY A 444 18.87 -10.25 6.45
CA GLY A 444 17.56 -9.83 6.93
C GLY A 444 17.32 -10.19 8.39
N HIS A 445 16.33 -9.52 8.99
CA HIS A 445 15.92 -9.83 10.37
C HIS A 445 15.06 -11.11 10.44
N GLN A 446 14.91 -11.70 11.63
CA GLN A 446 14.25 -13.00 11.84
C GLN A 446 12.80 -13.07 11.36
N ARG A 447 12.03 -11.97 11.44
CA ARG A 447 10.64 -11.93 10.91
C ARG A 447 10.53 -12.15 9.39
N LEU A 448 11.64 -12.18 8.64
CA LEU A 448 11.64 -12.51 7.20
C LEU A 448 11.76 -14.00 6.91
N GLN A 449 12.03 -14.85 7.91
CA GLN A 449 12.14 -16.31 7.70
C GLN A 449 10.91 -16.92 7.01
N PRO A 450 9.65 -16.53 7.32
CA PRO A 450 8.48 -17.05 6.60
C PRO A 450 8.47 -16.76 5.10
N LEU A 451 9.25 -15.77 4.63
CA LEU A 451 9.36 -15.43 3.21
C LEU A 451 10.39 -16.29 2.46
N PHE A 452 11.23 -17.07 3.14
CA PHE A 452 12.33 -17.81 2.50
C PHE A 452 11.79 -18.84 1.50
N ASP A 453 10.71 -19.54 1.83
CA ASP A 453 10.04 -20.48 0.92
C ASP A 453 9.55 -19.75 -0.34
N CYS A 454 8.94 -18.57 -0.20
CA CYS A 454 8.47 -17.78 -1.34
C CYS A 454 9.64 -17.28 -2.21
N LEU A 455 10.71 -16.79 -1.58
CA LEU A 455 11.91 -16.30 -2.29
C LEU A 455 12.55 -17.42 -3.12
N LEU A 456 12.69 -18.63 -2.55
CA LEU A 456 13.23 -19.76 -3.27
C LEU A 456 12.26 -20.32 -4.31
N THR A 457 10.95 -20.31 -4.05
CA THR A 457 9.92 -20.68 -5.04
C THR A 457 9.99 -19.80 -6.28
N ILE A 458 10.14 -18.48 -6.11
CA ILE A 458 10.35 -17.54 -7.23
C ILE A 458 11.57 -17.95 -8.06
N LEU A 459 12.69 -18.28 -7.41
CA LEU A 459 13.91 -18.70 -8.10
C LEU A 459 13.73 -20.04 -8.82
N VAL A 460 13.01 -21.00 -8.22
CA VAL A 460 12.64 -22.27 -8.86
C VAL A 460 11.83 -22.00 -10.13
N ASN A 461 10.78 -21.17 -10.05
CA ASN A 461 9.92 -20.87 -11.19
C ASN A 461 10.69 -20.28 -12.40
N VAL A 462 11.67 -19.40 -12.14
CA VAL A 462 12.44 -18.77 -13.22
C VAL A 462 13.66 -19.58 -13.67
N SER A 463 14.13 -20.53 -12.85
CA SER A 463 15.37 -21.28 -13.08
C SER A 463 15.49 -21.99 -14.44
N PRO A 464 14.43 -22.56 -15.05
CA PRO A 464 14.53 -23.20 -16.37
C PRO A 464 14.88 -22.23 -17.52
N TYR A 465 14.74 -20.92 -17.28
CA TYR A 465 14.88 -19.88 -18.30
C TYR A 465 16.17 -19.06 -18.17
N LEU A 466 16.97 -19.26 -17.12
CA LEU A 466 18.16 -18.45 -16.84
C LEU A 466 19.34 -18.89 -17.70
N LYS A 467 19.70 -18.11 -18.72
CA LYS A 467 20.66 -18.51 -19.75
C LYS A 467 22.12 -18.33 -19.35
N THR A 468 22.45 -17.23 -18.67
CA THR A 468 23.84 -16.84 -18.41
C THR A 468 24.00 -16.20 -17.04
N LEU A 469 24.11 -17.01 -15.99
CA LEU A 469 24.40 -16.50 -14.65
C LEU A 469 25.85 -16.01 -14.53
N SER A 470 26.01 -14.88 -13.85
CA SER A 470 27.31 -14.36 -13.44
C SER A 470 27.97 -15.28 -12.40
N MET A 471 29.29 -15.14 -12.27
CA MET A 471 30.06 -15.80 -11.20
C MET A 471 29.56 -15.39 -9.80
N VAL A 472 29.13 -14.14 -9.64
CA VAL A 472 28.60 -13.61 -8.37
C VAL A 472 27.32 -14.35 -8.00
N ALA A 473 26.29 -14.33 -8.87
CA ALA A 473 25.02 -15.00 -8.60
C ALA A 473 25.20 -16.51 -8.36
N SER A 474 26.04 -17.17 -9.17
CA SER A 474 26.38 -18.59 -9.01
C SER A 474 26.97 -18.90 -7.63
N THR A 475 27.91 -18.07 -7.17
CA THR A 475 28.51 -18.21 -5.84
C THR A 475 27.49 -17.96 -4.72
N LYS A 476 26.56 -17.01 -4.91
CA LYS A 476 25.50 -16.72 -3.93
C LYS A 476 24.53 -17.88 -3.76
N LEU A 477 24.08 -18.52 -4.85
CA LEU A 477 23.22 -19.70 -4.77
C LEU A 477 23.89 -20.85 -4.03
N LEU A 478 25.18 -21.10 -4.33
CA LEU A 478 25.93 -22.15 -3.65
C LEU A 478 26.21 -21.84 -2.18
N HIS A 479 26.37 -20.57 -1.83
CA HIS A 479 26.47 -20.17 -0.44
C HIS A 479 25.17 -20.46 0.33
N LEU A 480 23.99 -20.26 -0.28
CA LEU A 480 22.73 -20.65 0.35
C LEU A 480 22.64 -22.16 0.53
N LEU A 481 23.05 -22.95 -0.47
CA LEU A 481 23.06 -24.40 -0.36
C LEU A 481 23.98 -24.86 0.78
N GLU A 482 25.20 -24.31 0.83
CA GLU A 482 26.17 -24.62 1.89
C GLU A 482 25.61 -24.27 3.29
N ALA A 483 24.93 -23.13 3.44
CA ALA A 483 24.34 -22.73 4.71
C ALA A 483 23.17 -23.63 5.12
N PHE A 484 22.21 -23.87 4.23
CA PHE A 484 21.00 -24.63 4.53
C PHE A 484 21.21 -26.15 4.60
N SER A 485 22.29 -26.67 3.99
CA SER A 485 22.65 -28.09 4.10
C SER A 485 23.47 -28.43 5.35
N THR A 486 23.81 -27.45 6.20
CA THR A 486 24.50 -27.75 7.46
C THR A 486 23.62 -28.61 8.38
N PRO A 487 24.14 -29.68 9.01
CA PRO A 487 23.33 -30.55 9.87
C PRO A 487 22.59 -29.82 10.99
N TRP A 488 23.21 -28.80 11.58
CA TRP A 488 22.57 -27.99 12.62
C TRP A 488 21.31 -27.27 12.09
N PHE A 489 21.40 -26.62 10.93
CA PHE A 489 20.27 -25.89 10.36
C PHE A 489 19.21 -26.88 9.88
N LEU A 490 19.62 -27.90 9.12
CA LEU A 490 18.70 -28.84 8.50
C LEU A 490 17.84 -29.58 9.53
N PHE A 491 18.44 -29.96 10.68
CA PHE A 491 17.74 -30.68 11.75
C PHE A 491 17.12 -29.77 12.82
N SER A 492 17.22 -28.45 12.72
CA SER A 492 16.60 -27.54 13.70
C SER A 492 15.09 -27.40 13.55
N SER A 493 14.55 -27.65 12.35
CA SER A 493 13.11 -27.67 12.07
C SER A 493 12.77 -28.77 11.08
N PRO A 494 11.63 -29.47 11.25
CA PRO A 494 11.18 -30.51 10.34
C PRO A 494 10.89 -30.00 8.92
N THR A 495 10.80 -28.67 8.70
CA THR A 495 10.51 -28.09 7.37
C THR A 495 11.75 -27.55 6.66
N ASN A 496 12.92 -27.46 7.31
CA ASN A 496 14.10 -26.82 6.75
C ASN A 496 14.66 -27.54 5.51
N HIS A 497 14.35 -28.82 5.34
CA HIS A 497 14.74 -29.58 4.16
C HIS A 497 14.08 -29.06 2.87
N HIS A 498 12.92 -28.38 2.95
CA HIS A 498 12.29 -27.77 1.78
C HIS A 498 13.19 -26.72 1.12
N LEU A 499 13.91 -25.92 1.91
CA LEU A 499 14.83 -24.90 1.39
C LEU A 499 15.99 -25.52 0.60
N VAL A 500 16.51 -26.65 1.08
CA VAL A 500 17.53 -27.42 0.36
C VAL A 500 16.96 -28.02 -0.92
N PHE A 501 15.75 -28.57 -0.86
CA PHE A 501 15.06 -29.12 -2.04
C PHE A 501 14.88 -28.06 -3.13
N PHE A 502 14.39 -26.86 -2.79
CA PHE A 502 14.26 -25.78 -3.76
C PHE A 502 15.60 -25.38 -4.40
N LEU A 503 16.69 -25.31 -3.62
CA LEU A 503 18.01 -25.01 -4.16
C LEU A 503 18.53 -26.08 -5.12
N LEU A 504 18.33 -27.36 -4.79
CA LEU A 504 18.68 -28.46 -5.68
C LEU A 504 17.86 -28.41 -6.96
N GLU A 505 16.58 -28.09 -6.86
CA GLU A 505 15.69 -27.95 -8.02
C GLU A 505 16.12 -26.80 -8.94
N ILE A 506 16.53 -25.66 -8.37
CA ILE A 506 17.12 -24.55 -9.14
C ILE A 506 18.35 -25.03 -9.94
N PHE A 507 19.26 -25.79 -9.31
CA PHE A 507 20.45 -26.30 -10.01
C PHE A 507 20.07 -27.32 -11.09
N ASN A 508 19.15 -28.24 -10.79
CA ASN A 508 18.68 -29.23 -11.76
C ASN A 508 18.07 -28.56 -12.98
N ASN A 509 17.17 -27.59 -12.79
CA ASN A 509 16.54 -26.86 -13.88
C ASN A 509 17.56 -26.13 -14.76
N ILE A 510 18.51 -25.42 -14.16
CA ILE A 510 19.53 -24.69 -14.93
C ILE A 510 20.43 -25.66 -15.71
N ILE A 511 20.87 -26.76 -15.08
CA ILE A 511 21.71 -27.76 -15.73
C ILE A 511 20.93 -28.51 -16.83
N GLN A 512 19.66 -28.81 -16.62
CA GLN A 512 18.84 -29.55 -17.58
C GLN A 512 18.50 -28.71 -18.81
N TYR A 513 18.14 -27.44 -18.63
CA TYR A 513 17.57 -26.62 -19.71
C TYR A 513 18.52 -25.54 -20.24
N GLN A 514 19.50 -25.09 -19.46
CA GLN A 514 20.36 -23.95 -19.78
C GLN A 514 21.85 -24.22 -19.55
N PHE A 515 22.29 -25.48 -19.67
CA PHE A 515 23.67 -25.90 -19.42
C PHE A 515 24.71 -25.05 -20.18
N ASP A 516 24.50 -24.89 -21.49
CA ASP A 516 25.49 -24.31 -22.41
C ASP A 516 25.91 -22.88 -22.04
N GLY A 517 24.99 -22.09 -21.49
CA GLY A 517 25.25 -20.70 -21.11
C GLY A 517 25.65 -20.50 -19.65
N ASN A 518 25.55 -21.52 -18.79
CA ASN A 518 25.77 -21.41 -17.34
C ASN A 518 27.08 -22.05 -16.87
N SER A 519 28.16 -21.82 -17.62
CA SER A 519 29.51 -22.32 -17.29
C SER A 519 30.00 -21.84 -15.91
N ASN A 520 29.66 -20.61 -15.51
CA ASN A 520 29.98 -20.08 -14.18
C ASN A 520 29.34 -20.90 -13.05
N LEU A 521 28.07 -21.29 -13.20
CA LEU A 521 27.37 -22.10 -12.22
C LEU A 521 28.00 -23.50 -12.13
N VAL A 522 28.20 -24.15 -13.28
CA VAL A 522 28.83 -25.48 -13.37
C VAL A 522 30.22 -25.47 -12.75
N TYR A 523 31.03 -24.46 -13.07
CA TYR A 523 32.36 -24.28 -12.47
C TYR A 523 32.27 -24.12 -10.95
N THR A 524 31.33 -23.32 -10.45
CA THR A 524 31.16 -23.11 -9.01
C THR A 524 30.72 -24.41 -8.31
N ILE A 525 29.82 -25.20 -8.91
CA ILE A 525 29.41 -26.53 -8.44
C ILE A 525 30.62 -27.47 -8.33
N ILE A 526 31.46 -27.54 -9.36
CA ILE A 526 32.66 -28.39 -9.35
C ILE A 526 33.61 -27.96 -8.24
N ARG A 527 33.85 -26.64 -8.07
CA ARG A 527 34.71 -26.12 -7.00
C ARG A 527 34.19 -26.41 -5.60
N LYS A 528 32.87 -26.43 -5.43
CA LYS A 528 32.18 -26.66 -4.15
C LYS A 528 31.58 -28.07 -4.04
N ARG A 529 32.06 -29.05 -4.83
CA ARG A 529 31.58 -30.44 -4.84
C ARG A 529 31.47 -31.09 -3.44
N GLN A 530 32.32 -30.66 -2.50
CA GLN A 530 32.30 -31.17 -1.12
C GLN A 530 31.00 -30.85 -0.38
N VAL A 531 30.30 -29.76 -0.73
CA VAL A 531 28.98 -29.45 -0.16
C VAL A 531 27.98 -30.54 -0.52
N PHE A 532 27.96 -30.96 -1.79
CA PHE A 532 27.09 -32.04 -2.28
C PHE A 532 27.48 -33.41 -1.70
N HIS A 533 28.78 -33.71 -1.59
CA HIS A 533 29.22 -34.93 -0.91
C HIS A 533 28.85 -34.94 0.58
N SER A 534 28.88 -33.79 1.25
CA SER A 534 28.46 -33.67 2.65
C SER A 534 26.96 -33.87 2.79
N LEU A 535 26.17 -33.30 1.88
CA LEU A 535 24.72 -33.47 1.84
C LEU A 535 24.30 -34.92 1.55
N ALA A 536 25.01 -35.61 0.65
CA ALA A 536 24.77 -37.03 0.36
C ALA A 536 25.12 -37.95 1.55
N ASN A 537 26.03 -37.51 2.42
CA ASN A 537 26.51 -38.25 3.59
C ASN A 537 26.00 -37.63 4.91
N LEU A 538 24.78 -37.09 4.91
CA LEU A 538 24.17 -36.54 6.13
C LEU A 538 24.09 -37.61 7.24
N PRO A 539 24.32 -37.22 8.50
CA PRO A 539 24.21 -38.15 9.61
C PRO A 539 22.76 -38.59 9.79
N SER A 540 22.54 -39.90 9.85
CA SER A 540 21.22 -40.51 10.05
C SER A 540 21.02 -41.05 11.47
N ASP A 541 22.10 -41.15 12.25
CA ASP A 541 22.03 -41.65 13.62
C ASP A 541 21.67 -40.54 14.62
N TYR A 542 20.77 -40.87 15.56
CA TYR A 542 20.25 -39.95 16.57
C TYR A 542 21.36 -39.28 17.41
N GLY A 543 22.42 -40.03 17.71
CA GLY A 543 23.54 -39.53 18.52
C GLY A 543 24.33 -38.42 17.83
N THR A 544 24.61 -38.55 16.53
CA THR A 544 25.33 -37.55 15.74
C THR A 544 24.47 -36.34 15.41
N ILE A 545 23.17 -36.54 15.18
CA ILE A 545 22.19 -35.44 15.00
C ILE A 545 22.13 -34.59 16.27
N THR A 546 21.97 -35.22 17.44
CA THR A 546 21.91 -34.52 18.73
C THR A 546 23.22 -33.78 19.04
N LYS A 547 24.37 -34.36 18.70
CA LYS A 547 25.68 -33.70 18.81
C LYS A 547 25.78 -32.48 17.89
N SER A 548 25.24 -32.55 16.68
CA SER A 548 25.27 -31.45 15.71
C SER A 548 24.43 -30.25 16.19
N LEU A 549 23.25 -30.51 16.77
CA LEU A 549 22.38 -29.49 17.34
C LEU A 549 23.01 -28.81 18.58
N THR A 550 23.70 -29.59 19.43
CA THR A 550 24.29 -29.08 20.69
C THR A 550 25.66 -28.40 20.52
N LYS A 551 26.45 -28.77 19.50
CA LYS A 551 27.80 -28.22 19.26
C LYS A 551 27.81 -26.72 18.94
N GLN A 552 26.72 -26.19 18.38
CA GLN A 552 26.59 -24.76 18.07
C GLN A 552 26.03 -23.96 19.25
N SER A 553 25.17 -24.55 20.09
CA SER A 553 24.72 -23.94 21.35
C SER A 553 25.89 -23.58 22.29
N ARG A 554 26.97 -24.37 22.28
CA ARG A 554 28.19 -24.11 23.08
C ARG A 554 29.13 -23.04 22.52
N ARG A 555 29.04 -22.66 21.24
CA ARG A 555 29.86 -21.57 20.66
C ARG A 555 29.32 -20.17 20.98
N HIS A 556 28.13 -20.07 21.57
CA HIS A 556 27.43 -18.81 21.83
C HIS A 556 27.35 -18.42 23.32
N LEU A 557 28.03 -19.13 24.24
CA LEU A 557 28.29 -18.58 25.58
C LEU A 557 29.47 -17.59 25.49
N PRO A 558 29.33 -16.32 25.93
CA PRO A 558 30.48 -15.44 26.03
C PRO A 558 31.41 -15.95 27.13
N SER A 559 32.59 -16.44 26.73
CA SER A 559 33.72 -16.65 27.63
C SER A 559 34.16 -15.30 28.18
N THR A 560 33.97 -15.11 29.49
CA THR A 560 34.54 -14.00 30.25
C THR A 560 36.03 -14.26 30.42
N THR A 561 36.85 -13.86 29.45
CA THR A 561 38.31 -13.76 29.64
C THR A 561 38.85 -12.55 28.89
N VAL A 562 39.43 -11.64 29.68
CA VAL A 562 40.11 -10.40 29.28
C VAL A 562 41.40 -10.76 28.52
N ALA A 563 41.62 -10.16 27.34
CA ALA A 563 42.94 -10.05 26.73
C ALA A 563 42.98 -8.92 25.68
N GLU A 564 44.09 -8.19 25.69
CA GLU A 564 44.36 -6.86 25.15
C GLU A 564 44.78 -6.83 23.66
N ASN A 565 44.45 -5.70 23.02
CA ASN A 565 45.16 -4.93 21.97
C ASN A 565 45.92 -5.60 20.80
N ALA A 566 45.50 -5.28 19.56
CA ALA A 566 46.37 -5.06 18.39
C ALA A 566 45.66 -4.20 17.30
N PRO A 567 46.40 -3.47 16.44
CA PRO A 567 46.00 -2.16 15.90
C PRO A 567 45.34 -2.15 14.51
N GLU A 568 44.52 -1.13 14.26
CA GLU A 568 43.88 -0.81 12.98
C GLU A 568 44.78 0.03 12.05
N THR A 569 44.66 -0.19 10.74
CA THR A 569 45.13 0.71 9.68
C THR A 569 43.99 1.03 8.70
N PRO A 570 43.97 2.22 8.07
CA PRO A 570 42.75 2.95 7.77
C PRO A 570 42.15 2.66 6.39
N SER A 571 40.82 2.55 6.34
CA SER A 571 40.03 2.62 5.10
C SER A 571 39.59 4.06 4.85
N MET A 572 39.70 4.49 3.59
CA MET A 572 39.37 5.82 3.11
C MET A 572 37.90 6.21 3.28
N GLU A 573 37.78 7.53 3.43
CA GLU A 573 36.64 8.42 3.64
C GLU A 573 35.61 8.41 2.49
N GLY A 574 34.32 8.33 2.81
CA GLY A 574 33.24 8.66 1.87
C GLY A 574 31.91 7.88 2.01
N SER A 575 31.91 6.71 2.64
CA SER A 575 30.68 5.91 2.83
C SER A 575 30.26 5.92 4.28
N ARG A 576 29.12 6.54 4.61
CA ARG A 576 28.48 6.36 5.91
C ARG A 576 27.68 5.05 5.86
N PRO A 577 27.98 4.04 6.70
CA PRO A 577 27.06 2.93 6.92
C PRO A 577 25.75 3.45 7.52
N ALA A 578 24.66 2.71 7.34
CA ALA A 578 23.44 2.95 8.11
C ALA A 578 23.79 2.97 9.61
N LEU A 579 23.28 3.98 10.33
CA LEU A 579 23.55 4.15 11.75
C LEU A 579 23.14 2.86 12.49
N PRO A 580 23.94 2.40 13.48
CA PRO A 580 23.52 1.33 14.36
C PRO A 580 22.22 1.73 15.05
N ALA A 581 21.28 0.80 15.14
CA ALA A 581 20.05 1.00 15.88
C ALA A 581 20.34 1.34 17.36
N GLU A 582 19.46 2.13 17.98
CA GLU A 582 19.60 2.66 19.34
C GLU A 582 19.88 1.56 20.39
N PRO A 583 20.61 1.89 21.48
CA PRO A 583 21.04 0.90 22.47
C PRO A 583 19.81 0.26 23.15
N GLY A 584 19.57 -1.01 22.82
CA GLY A 584 18.37 -1.78 23.16
C GLY A 584 17.93 -2.75 22.07
N THR A 585 18.47 -2.60 20.85
CA THR A 585 18.21 -3.50 19.71
C THR A 585 19.27 -4.60 19.59
N LEU A 586 18.82 -5.85 19.54
CA LEU A 586 19.66 -7.03 19.34
C LEU A 586 20.38 -6.96 17.98
N LYS A 587 21.70 -7.20 17.98
CA LYS A 587 22.49 -7.38 16.75
C LYS A 587 22.03 -8.67 16.07
N ALA A 588 21.50 -8.56 14.85
CA ALA A 588 21.07 -9.70 14.06
C ALA A 588 22.27 -10.55 13.61
N THR A 589 22.26 -11.82 14.03
CA THR A 589 22.78 -12.93 13.23
C THR A 589 21.61 -13.92 13.06
N LEU A 590 21.81 -15.05 12.40
CA LEU A 590 20.80 -16.09 12.21
C LEU A 590 20.15 -16.76 13.49
N PRO A 591 20.50 -16.52 14.79
CA PRO A 591 20.25 -17.56 15.79
C PRO A 591 18.98 -17.51 16.66
N ASP A 592 18.01 -16.59 16.55
CA ASP A 592 16.82 -16.68 17.43
C ASP A 592 15.53 -17.04 16.67
N THR A 593 14.98 -18.22 16.99
CA THR A 593 13.66 -18.70 16.59
C THR A 593 12.82 -18.95 17.84
N PRO A 594 11.70 -18.25 18.04
CA PRO A 594 10.57 -18.77 18.78
C PRO A 594 9.54 -19.39 17.83
N GLU A 595 8.82 -20.40 18.32
CA GLU A 595 7.76 -21.10 17.61
C GLU A 595 6.52 -20.22 17.35
N CYS A 596 5.86 -20.51 16.20
CA CYS A 596 4.41 -20.46 15.96
C CYS A 596 3.77 -19.22 15.28
N ALA A 597 3.11 -19.44 14.13
CA ALA A 597 1.65 -19.28 13.92
C ALA A 597 1.27 -19.64 12.45
N ARG A 598 0.22 -20.45 12.26
CA ARG A 598 -0.05 -21.25 11.04
C ARG A 598 -1.20 -20.74 10.15
N ASP A 599 -1.80 -19.59 10.41
CA ASP A 599 -3.14 -19.32 9.83
C ASP A 599 -3.22 -18.32 8.66
N GLY A 600 -2.10 -17.71 8.22
CA GLY A 600 -2.11 -16.77 7.08
C GLY A 600 -1.78 -17.37 5.71
N ALA A 601 -1.04 -18.47 5.65
CA ALA A 601 -0.45 -18.99 4.42
C ALA A 601 -1.39 -19.89 3.59
N LEU A 602 -2.41 -20.50 4.21
CA LEU A 602 -3.32 -21.42 3.52
C LEU A 602 -4.24 -20.71 2.51
N GLY A 603 -4.62 -19.44 2.74
CA GLY A 603 -5.53 -18.71 1.85
C GLY A 603 -4.93 -18.39 0.47
N ALA A 604 -3.63 -18.08 0.42
CA ALA A 604 -2.93 -17.77 -0.84
C ALA A 604 -2.59 -19.05 -1.63
N HIS A 605 -2.24 -20.14 -0.95
CA HIS A 605 -1.96 -21.43 -1.58
C HIS A 605 -3.21 -22.07 -2.19
N LEU A 606 -4.37 -21.96 -1.54
CA LEU A 606 -5.64 -22.51 -2.04
C LEU A 606 -6.18 -21.77 -3.28
N ARG A 607 -5.93 -20.47 -3.42
CA ARG A 607 -6.35 -19.69 -4.61
C ARG A 607 -5.38 -19.78 -5.80
N LEU A 608 -4.08 -20.05 -5.56
CA LEU A 608 -3.15 -20.33 -6.67
C LEU A 608 -3.30 -21.75 -7.24
N GLY A 609 -3.70 -22.72 -6.41
CA GLY A 609 -3.94 -24.10 -6.86
C GLY A 609 -5.05 -24.22 -7.91
N SER A 610 -6.14 -23.45 -7.77
CA SER A 610 -7.26 -23.47 -8.71
C SER A 610 -6.95 -22.85 -10.08
N LEU A 611 -5.88 -22.05 -10.20
CA LEU A 611 -5.44 -21.46 -11.48
C LEU A 611 -4.55 -22.41 -12.31
N LEU A 612 -3.98 -23.45 -11.68
CA LEU A 612 -3.11 -24.42 -12.36
C LEU A 612 -3.87 -25.65 -12.89
N GLU A 613 -5.08 -25.93 -12.39
CA GLU A 613 -5.90 -27.06 -12.85
C GLU A 613 -6.66 -26.82 -14.17
N GLU A 614 -6.77 -25.56 -14.65
CA GLU A 614 -7.46 -25.25 -15.91
C GLU A 614 -6.59 -25.34 -17.19
N GLN A 615 -5.31 -25.76 -17.10
CA GLN A 615 -4.40 -25.78 -18.26
C GLN A 615 -3.69 -27.12 -18.53
N THR A 616 -4.36 -28.26 -18.32
CA THR A 616 -3.89 -29.55 -18.89
C THR A 616 -4.85 -30.03 -19.98
N PRO A 617 -4.45 -30.08 -21.26
CA PRO A 617 -5.21 -30.81 -22.28
C PRO A 617 -5.01 -32.32 -22.08
N SER A 618 -6.11 -33.06 -21.96
CA SER A 618 -6.13 -34.52 -21.92
C SER A 618 -5.57 -35.09 -23.24
N ALA A 619 -4.39 -35.71 -23.17
CA ALA A 619 -3.82 -36.48 -24.28
C ALA A 619 -4.30 -37.94 -24.18
N ASP A 620 -5.34 -38.29 -24.93
CA ASP A 620 -5.70 -39.68 -25.21
C ASP A 620 -4.79 -40.20 -26.33
N TYR A 621 -3.89 -41.13 -25.98
CA TYR A 621 -3.23 -42.03 -26.92
C TYR A 621 -3.42 -43.46 -26.42
N HIS A 622 -4.27 -44.23 -27.09
CA HIS A 622 -4.21 -45.70 -27.04
C HIS A 622 -4.17 -46.23 -28.47
N GLU A 623 -3.04 -46.87 -28.77
CA GLU A 623 -2.72 -47.56 -30.02
C GLU A 623 -3.63 -48.77 -30.24
N ALA A 624 -4.04 -48.92 -31.50
CA ALA A 624 -4.60 -50.14 -32.05
C ALA A 624 -3.46 -51.08 -32.48
N ILE A 625 -3.41 -52.29 -31.90
CA ILE A 625 -2.85 -53.49 -32.55
C ILE A 625 -3.71 -54.70 -32.17
N ALA A 626 -4.16 -55.41 -33.21
CA ALA A 626 -4.91 -56.68 -33.28
C ALA A 626 -6.44 -56.62 -33.07
#